data_AF-A0A4P5RL56-F1
#
_entry.id   AF-A0A4P5RL56-F1
#
_cell.length_a   1.000
_cell.length_b   1.000
_cell.length_c   1.000
_cell.angle_alpha   90.00
_cell.angle_beta   90.00
_cell.angle_gamma   90.00
#
_symmetry.space_group_name_H-M   'P 1'
#
loop_
_entity.id
_entity.type
_entity.pdbx_description
1 polymer ?
#
loop_
_entity_poly.entity_id
_entity_poly.type
_entity_poly.pdbx_seq_one_letter_code
_entity_poly.pdbx_strand_id
1 'polypeptide(L)'
;MGAYKSVVISAGKGGWGGPLTITPTDDRPYIYSVTGGGIHPVAARIAELTGGIPFDGFKSSVPFDKIAVAVIDCGGTARVGVYPMKKVLTVDIHATSPAGPLAMFITKELFVSGVKADDIKES
;
A
#
# COMPACT_ATOMS: atom_id res chain seq x y z
N MET A 1 12.99 -18.39 -9.58
CA MET A 1 12.72 -16.99 -9.18
C MET A 1 11.64 -16.46 -10.10
N GLY A 2 10.41 -16.33 -9.61
CA GLY A 2 9.30 -15.84 -10.42
C GLY A 2 9.57 -14.41 -10.84
N ALA A 3 9.28 -14.08 -12.10
CA ALA A 3 9.36 -12.70 -12.57
C ALA A 3 8.29 -11.89 -11.83
N TYR A 4 8.71 -11.02 -10.90
CA TYR A 4 7.79 -10.08 -10.27
C TYR A 4 7.17 -9.20 -11.36
N LYS A 5 5.87 -8.96 -11.24
CA LYS A 5 5.13 -8.09 -12.14
C LYS A 5 4.87 -6.75 -11.48
N SER A 6 4.69 -5.74 -12.32
CA SER A 6 4.27 -4.41 -11.89
C SER A 6 2.75 -4.30 -11.94
N VAL A 7 2.17 -3.65 -10.93
CA VAL A 7 0.75 -3.26 -10.94
C VAL A 7 0.63 -1.76 -10.76
N VAL A 8 -0.38 -1.18 -11.39
CA VAL A 8 -0.77 0.21 -11.20
C VAL A 8 -2.02 0.27 -10.35
N ILE A 9 -1.96 1.05 -9.28
CA ILE A 9 -3.05 1.25 -8.32
C ILE A 9 -3.51 2.70 -8.42
N SER A 10 -4.75 2.90 -8.81
CA SER A 10 -5.36 4.23 -8.88
C SER A 10 -6.15 4.56 -7.61
N ALA A 11 -6.35 5.85 -7.33
CA ALA A 11 -7.25 6.26 -6.27
C ALA A 11 -8.68 5.82 -6.61
N GLY A 12 -9.35 5.16 -5.67
CA GLY A 12 -10.74 4.76 -5.86
C GLY A 12 -11.70 5.93 -5.65
N LYS A 13 -13.01 5.65 -5.68
CA LYS A 13 -14.04 6.69 -5.63
C LYS A 13 -13.94 7.55 -4.36
N GLY A 14 -13.64 8.84 -4.53
CA GLY A 14 -13.46 9.80 -3.43
C GLY A 14 -12.10 9.70 -2.73
N GLY A 15 -11.21 8.83 -3.21
CA GLY A 15 -9.83 8.74 -2.75
C GLY A 15 -8.94 9.84 -3.30
N TRP A 16 -7.72 9.90 -2.78
CA TRP A 16 -6.71 10.89 -3.13
C TRP A 16 -5.37 10.21 -3.42
N GLY A 17 -4.54 10.85 -4.23
CA GLY A 17 -3.19 10.38 -4.54
C GLY A 17 -3.11 9.50 -5.77
N GLY A 18 -1.97 8.81 -5.93
CA GLY A 18 -1.69 7.93 -7.06
C GLY A 18 -1.73 8.60 -8.45
N PRO A 19 -1.71 7.79 -9.52
CA PRO A 19 -1.58 6.33 -9.49
C PRO A 19 -0.19 5.88 -8.99
N LEU A 20 -0.14 4.81 -8.19
CA LEU A 20 1.11 4.20 -7.72
C LEU A 20 1.45 2.98 -8.55
N THR A 21 2.71 2.88 -8.97
CA THR A 21 3.22 1.66 -9.62
C THR A 21 3.96 0.84 -8.57
N ILE A 22 3.44 -0.35 -8.26
CA ILE A 22 4.04 -1.27 -7.29
C ILE A 22 4.75 -2.37 -8.07
N THR A 23 6.05 -2.53 -7.83
CA THR A 23 6.85 -3.62 -8.39
C THR A 23 7.65 -4.25 -7.25
N PRO A 24 7.23 -5.41 -6.74
CA PRO A 24 8.00 -6.13 -5.74
C PRO A 24 9.35 -6.57 -6.29
N THR A 25 10.31 -6.75 -5.39
CA THR A 25 11.65 -7.24 -5.71
C THR A 25 12.07 -8.26 -4.67
N ASP A 26 13.19 -8.95 -4.90
CA ASP A 26 13.73 -9.87 -3.91
C ASP A 26 14.12 -9.17 -2.60
N ASP A 27 14.52 -7.90 -2.69
CA ASP A 27 14.81 -7.07 -1.52
C ASP A 27 13.53 -6.58 -0.83
N ARG A 28 12.48 -6.27 -1.60
CA ARG A 28 11.16 -5.85 -1.11
C ARG A 28 10.05 -6.81 -1.55
N PRO A 29 10.00 -8.03 -1.02
CA PRO A 29 9.02 -9.01 -1.49
C PRO A 29 7.66 -8.84 -0.83
N TYR A 30 7.58 -8.14 0.31
CA TYR A 30 6.38 -8.17 1.15
C TYR A 30 5.33 -7.14 0.75
N ILE A 31 4.10 -7.62 0.57
CA ILE A 31 2.88 -6.82 0.45
C ILE A 31 2.25 -6.76 1.84
N TYR A 32 2.41 -5.62 2.50
CA TYR A 32 2.01 -5.44 3.88
C TYR A 32 0.51 -5.21 4.01
N SER A 33 -0.14 -5.91 4.93
CA SER A 33 -1.55 -5.73 5.27
C SER A 33 -1.69 -5.36 6.74
N VAL A 34 -2.15 -4.13 7.02
CA VAL A 34 -2.39 -3.62 8.37
C VAL A 34 -3.82 -3.09 8.45
N THR A 35 -4.77 -4.02 8.42
CA THR A 35 -6.21 -3.75 8.33
C THR A 35 -7.01 -4.45 9.45
N GLY A 36 -6.49 -4.41 10.68
CA GLY A 36 -7.12 -5.08 11.82
C GLY A 36 -6.90 -6.60 11.94
N GLY A 37 -6.02 -7.17 11.11
CA GLY A 37 -5.61 -8.58 11.14
C GLY A 37 -5.99 -9.38 9.89
N GLY A 38 -5.15 -10.34 9.53
CA GLY A 38 -5.27 -11.09 8.28
C GLY A 38 -4.79 -10.31 7.05
N ILE A 39 -4.90 -10.95 5.89
CA ILE A 39 -4.55 -10.32 4.61
C ILE A 39 -5.82 -9.71 3.99
N HIS A 40 -5.84 -8.39 3.87
CA HIS A 40 -6.95 -7.69 3.24
C HIS A 40 -7.07 -8.09 1.75
N PRO A 41 -8.28 -8.16 1.16
CA PRO A 41 -8.46 -8.46 -0.26
C PRO A 41 -7.64 -7.58 -1.21
N VAL A 42 -7.43 -6.29 -0.85
CA VAL A 42 -6.56 -5.38 -1.61
C VAL A 42 -5.10 -5.85 -1.58
N ALA A 43 -4.57 -6.20 -0.41
CA ALA A 43 -3.21 -6.73 -0.28
C ALA A 43 -3.04 -8.09 -0.98
N ALA A 44 -4.03 -8.98 -0.82
CA ALA A 44 -4.05 -10.28 -1.49
C ALA A 44 -4.05 -10.11 -3.01
N ARG A 45 -4.86 -9.19 -3.54
CA ARG A 45 -4.94 -8.93 -4.97
C ARG A 45 -3.63 -8.37 -5.54
N ILE A 46 -2.98 -7.44 -4.82
CA ILE A 46 -1.66 -6.94 -5.22
C ILE A 46 -0.65 -8.10 -5.23
N ALA A 47 -0.62 -8.93 -4.18
CA ALA A 47 0.27 -10.07 -4.09
C ALA A 47 0.05 -11.08 -5.24
N GLU A 48 -1.20 -11.44 -5.54
CA GLU A 48 -1.54 -12.33 -6.67
C GLU A 48 -1.04 -11.79 -8.01
N LEU A 49 -1.28 -10.50 -8.28
CA LEU A 49 -0.92 -9.90 -9.57
C LEU A 49 0.58 -9.67 -9.71
N THR A 50 1.24 -9.27 -8.63
CA THR A 50 2.68 -8.93 -8.64
C THR A 50 3.60 -10.12 -8.41
N GLY A 51 3.09 -11.21 -7.82
CA GLY A 51 3.91 -12.29 -7.28
C GLY A 51 4.56 -11.98 -5.93
N GLY A 52 4.20 -10.87 -5.28
CA GLY A 52 4.68 -10.51 -3.95
C GLY A 52 4.15 -11.43 -2.84
N ILE A 53 4.78 -11.38 -1.68
CA ILE A 53 4.43 -12.20 -0.52
C ILE A 53 3.46 -11.42 0.36
N PRO A 54 2.18 -11.83 0.49
CA PRO A 54 1.24 -11.16 1.39
C PRO A 54 1.68 -11.37 2.85
N PHE A 55 1.76 -10.28 3.60
CA PHE A 55 2.22 -10.30 4.99
C PHE A 55 1.25 -9.57 5.91
N ASP A 56 0.85 -10.24 7.00
CA ASP A 56 -0.03 -9.67 8.02
C ASP A 56 0.81 -8.81 8.99
N GLY A 57 0.89 -7.53 8.65
CA GLY A 57 1.61 -6.52 9.41
C GLY A 57 0.93 -6.12 10.72
N PHE A 58 -0.29 -6.62 10.98
CA PHE A 58 -0.97 -6.44 12.26
C PHE A 58 -0.52 -7.50 13.27
N LYS A 59 -0.26 -8.74 12.82
CA LYS A 59 0.24 -9.83 13.68
C LYS A 59 1.74 -9.81 13.89
N SER A 60 2.51 -9.34 12.92
CA SER A 60 3.96 -9.34 12.98
C SER A 60 4.55 -8.11 12.29
N SER A 61 5.84 -7.84 12.52
CA SER A 61 6.53 -6.67 12.00
C SER A 61 7.78 -7.05 11.20
N VAL A 62 7.95 -6.50 9.99
CA VAL A 62 9.21 -6.56 9.23
C VAL A 62 9.78 -5.15 9.03
N PRO A 63 11.07 -5.01 8.71
CA PRO A 63 11.67 -3.72 8.40
C PRO A 63 10.98 -3.05 7.20
N PHE A 64 10.81 -1.72 7.27
CA PHE A 64 10.20 -0.93 6.18
C PHE A 64 10.89 -1.11 4.82
N ASP A 65 12.21 -1.34 4.83
CA ASP A 65 12.99 -1.54 3.61
C ASP A 65 12.73 -2.89 2.92
N LYS A 66 12.01 -3.82 3.57
CA LYS A 66 11.56 -5.10 2.99
C LYS A 66 10.14 -5.04 2.44
N ILE A 67 9.45 -3.91 2.58
CA ILE A 67 8.05 -3.73 2.19
C ILE A 67 7.99 -3.10 0.79
N ALA A 68 7.34 -3.78 -0.15
CA ALA A 68 7.05 -3.20 -1.46
C ALA A 68 5.92 -2.16 -1.38
N VAL A 69 4.86 -2.49 -0.66
CA VAL A 69 3.70 -1.62 -0.44
C VAL A 69 3.01 -1.97 0.87
N ALA A 70 2.50 -0.96 1.57
CA ALA A 70 1.71 -1.11 2.78
C ALA A 70 0.24 -0.78 2.51
N VAL A 71 -0.63 -1.76 2.71
CA VAL A 71 -2.08 -1.62 2.66
C VAL A 71 -2.60 -1.39 4.08
N ILE A 72 -3.28 -0.27 4.30
CA ILE A 72 -3.71 0.19 5.63
C ILE A 72 -5.21 0.53 5.64
N ASP A 73 -5.80 0.51 6.83
CA ASP A 73 -7.20 0.90 7.11
C ASP A 73 -7.30 2.14 8.02
N CYS A 74 -6.56 3.21 7.70
CA CYS A 74 -6.46 4.35 8.60
C CYS A 74 -7.14 5.60 8.05
N GLY A 75 -8.33 5.90 8.57
CA GLY A 75 -9.14 7.08 8.25
C GLY A 75 -8.55 8.46 8.60
N GLY A 76 -7.23 8.65 8.67
CA GLY A 76 -6.63 9.99 8.53
C GLY A 76 -5.81 10.56 9.69
N THR A 77 -5.05 9.77 10.46
CA THR A 77 -4.23 10.36 11.55
C THR A 77 -2.77 9.91 11.61
N ALA A 78 -2.47 8.63 11.88
CA ALA A 78 -1.08 8.22 12.14
C ALA A 78 -0.45 7.38 11.02
N ARG A 79 -1.11 6.28 10.63
CA ARG A 79 -0.51 5.29 9.72
C ARG A 79 -0.35 5.80 8.29
N VAL A 80 -1.28 6.64 7.84
CA VAL A 80 -1.23 7.32 6.52
C VAL A 80 0.02 8.16 6.30
N GLY A 81 0.65 8.69 7.36
CA GLY A 81 1.86 9.52 7.26
C GLY A 81 3.18 8.78 7.51
N VAL A 82 3.17 7.74 8.37
CA VAL A 82 4.40 7.05 8.80
C VAL A 82 5.06 6.27 7.66
N TYR A 83 4.29 5.55 6.85
CA TYR A 83 4.84 4.75 5.75
C TYR A 83 5.40 5.64 4.62
N PRO A 84 4.70 6.69 4.13
CA PRO A 84 5.28 7.62 3.17
C PRO A 84 6.52 8.34 3.70
N MET A 85 6.55 8.72 4.99
CA MET A 85 7.75 9.30 5.62
C MET A 85 8.96 8.35 5.55
N LYS A 86 8.73 7.03 5.63
CA LYS A 86 9.75 5.99 5.46
C LYS A 86 9.99 5.60 4.00
N LYS A 87 9.43 6.34 3.04
CA LYS A 87 9.48 6.07 1.59
C LYS A 87 8.89 4.71 1.20
N VAL A 88 7.92 4.22 1.97
CA VAL A 88 7.16 3.02 1.66
C VAL A 88 5.89 3.42 0.94
N LEU A 89 5.63 2.80 -0.21
CA LEU A 89 4.40 3.00 -0.97
C LEU A 89 3.21 2.58 -0.12
N THR A 90 2.18 3.42 -0.06
CA THR A 90 1.09 3.27 0.90
C THR A 90 -0.25 3.33 0.19
N VAL A 91 -1.07 2.33 0.44
CA VAL A 91 -2.42 2.18 -0.11
C VAL A 91 -3.39 2.19 1.06
N ASP A 92 -4.26 3.19 1.13
CA ASP A 92 -5.32 3.22 2.13
C ASP A 92 -6.66 2.80 1.51
N ILE A 93 -7.37 1.91 2.19
CA ILE A 93 -8.68 1.42 1.73
C ILE A 93 -9.80 2.43 2.00
N HIS A 94 -9.59 3.38 2.92
CA HIS A 94 -10.50 4.48 3.17
C HIS A 94 -10.19 5.65 2.23
N ALA A 95 -11.25 6.32 1.79
CA ALA A 95 -11.14 7.56 1.05
C ALA A 95 -10.69 8.67 2.02
N THR A 96 -9.38 8.92 2.08
CA THR A 96 -8.79 9.94 2.96
C THR A 96 -7.86 10.85 2.19
N SER A 97 -7.77 12.11 2.63
CA SER A 97 -6.89 13.11 2.06
C SER A 97 -5.80 13.47 3.07
N PRO A 98 -4.63 13.96 2.61
CA PRO A 98 -3.55 14.38 3.50
C PRO A 98 -4.04 15.35 4.58
N ALA A 99 -3.87 14.97 5.84
CA ALA A 99 -4.27 15.76 6.99
C ALA A 99 -3.29 15.57 8.16
N GLY A 100 -3.21 16.56 9.05
CA GLY A 100 -2.37 16.50 10.24
C GLY A 100 -0.88 16.79 10.00
N PRO A 101 -0.03 16.61 11.03
CA PRO A 101 1.37 17.04 11.01
C PRO A 101 2.26 16.28 10.02
N LEU A 102 1.83 15.09 9.58
CA LEU A 102 2.56 14.27 8.63
C LEU A 102 2.11 14.47 7.17
N ALA A 103 1.15 15.37 6.91
CA ALA A 103 0.59 15.60 5.58
C ALA A 103 1.66 15.95 4.53
N MET A 104 2.76 16.61 4.94
CA MET A 104 3.88 16.93 4.05
C MET A 104 4.59 15.71 3.45
N PHE A 105 4.48 14.54 4.08
CA PHE A 105 5.05 13.29 3.57
C PHE A 105 4.07 12.49 2.72
N ILE A 106 2.78 12.79 2.80
CA ILE A 106 1.71 12.11 2.06
C ILE A 106 1.65 12.72 0.65
N THR A 107 2.57 12.31 -0.20
CA THR A 107 2.64 12.77 -1.60
C THR A 107 1.92 11.80 -2.53
N LYS A 108 1.49 12.28 -3.70
CA LYS A 108 0.81 11.45 -4.71
C LYS A 108 1.69 10.31 -5.24
N GLU A 109 3.00 10.45 -5.11
CA GLU A 109 4.01 9.46 -5.53
C GLU A 109 4.21 8.31 -4.53
N LEU A 110 3.81 8.52 -3.27
CA LEU A 110 3.98 7.54 -2.20
C LEU A 110 2.67 7.05 -1.60
N PHE A 111 1.56 7.74 -1.88
CA PHE A 111 0.27 7.49 -1.24
C PHE A 111 -0.88 7.50 -2.25
N VAL A 112 -1.78 6.53 -2.07
CA VAL A 112 -3.07 6.45 -2.76
C VAL A 112 -4.13 5.95 -1.78
N SER A 113 -5.35 6.48 -1.87
CA SER A 113 -6.42 6.15 -0.93
C SER A 113 -7.72 5.75 -1.62
N GLY A 114 -8.67 5.26 -0.82
CA GLY A 114 -9.99 4.84 -1.27
C GLY A 114 -9.95 3.62 -2.19
N VAL A 115 -8.85 2.87 -2.16
CA VAL A 115 -8.56 1.81 -3.12
C VAL A 115 -9.40 0.58 -2.83
N LYS A 116 -10.01 0.04 -3.89
CA LYS A 116 -10.68 -1.27 -3.89
C LYS A 116 -9.92 -2.24 -4.78
N ALA A 117 -10.30 -3.51 -4.70
CA ALA A 117 -9.69 -4.56 -5.53
C ALA A 117 -9.81 -4.30 -7.04
N ASP A 118 -10.83 -3.54 -7.47
CA ASP A 118 -11.08 -3.18 -8.88
C ASP A 118 -10.16 -2.06 -9.39
N ASP A 119 -9.61 -1.24 -8.49
CA ASP A 119 -8.73 -0.12 -8.82
C ASP A 119 -7.27 -0.56 -9.05
N ILE A 120 -7.00 -1.87 -8.97
CA ILE A 120 -5.68 -2.50 -9.11
C ILE A 120 -5.61 -3.18 -10.47
N LYS A 121 -4.70 -2.72 -11.33
CA LYS A 121 -4.52 -3.25 -12.68
C LYS A 121 -3.08 -3.71 -12.89
N GLU A 122 -2.89 -4.77 -13.68
CA GLU A 122 -1.56 -5.12 -14.19
C GLU A 122 -1.06 -3.99 -15.11
N SER A 123 0.22 -3.66 -14.99
CA SER A 123 0.87 -2.64 -15.82
C SER A 123 1.28 -3.19 -17.19
#